data_AF-A0A2M6NRP9-F1
#
_entry.id   AF-A0A2M6NRP9-F1
#
_cell.length_a   1.000
_cell.length_b   1.000
_cell.length_c   1.000
_cell.angle_alpha   90.00
_cell.angle_beta   90.00
_cell.angle_gamma   90.00
#
_symmetry.space_group_name_H-M   'P 1'
#
loop_
_entity.id
_entity.type
_entity.pdbx_description
1 polymer ?
#
loop_
_entity_poly.entity_id
_entity_poly.type
_entity_poly.pdbx_seq_one_letter_code
_entity_poly.pdbx_strand_id
1 'polypeptide(L)'
;GARSSLYFENYPVAAKTGTTTNYRDGWIIGYTPSIAAGVWVGNNNNSPMIKLGEGLAGPIWHAFMNQALPKFPNENFTPPENKIPKELE
;
A
#
# COMPACT_ATOMS: atom_id res chain seq x y z
N GLY A 1 6.22 -4.76 -9.72
CA GLY A 1 6.95 -5.96 -10.18
C GLY A 1 7.31 -6.84 -9.00
N ALA A 2 7.71 -8.09 -9.23
CA ALA A 2 7.88 -9.12 -8.19
C ALA A 2 8.90 -8.80 -7.09
N ARG A 3 9.80 -7.81 -7.29
CA ARG A 3 10.77 -7.35 -6.28
C ARG A 3 10.32 -6.12 -5.48
N SER A 4 9.07 -5.70 -5.63
CA SER A 4 8.52 -4.53 -4.93
C SER A 4 8.13 -4.91 -3.50
N SER A 5 8.33 -4.00 -2.53
CA SER A 5 7.77 -4.13 -1.17
C SER A 5 6.23 -4.14 -1.16
N LEU A 6 5.59 -3.85 -2.28
CA LEU A 6 4.13 -3.90 -2.42
C LEU A 6 3.62 -5.23 -2.99
N TYR A 7 4.51 -6.16 -3.34
CA TYR A 7 4.13 -7.44 -3.92
C TYR A 7 3.96 -8.51 -2.84
N PHE A 8 2.86 -9.27 -2.94
CA PHE A 8 2.59 -10.45 -2.13
C PHE A 8 2.11 -11.55 -3.07
N GLU A 9 2.78 -12.69 -3.06
CA GLU A 9 2.54 -13.76 -4.03
C GLU A 9 1.13 -14.37 -3.93
N ASN A 10 0.63 -14.56 -2.71
CA ASN A 10 -0.59 -15.30 -2.45
C ASN A 10 -1.79 -14.43 -2.02
N TYR A 11 -1.63 -13.12 -2.02
CA TYR A 11 -2.68 -12.19 -1.54
C TYR A 11 -2.93 -11.10 -2.57
N PRO A 12 -4.20 -10.86 -2.95
CA PRO A 12 -4.58 -9.76 -3.84
C PRO A 12 -4.53 -8.45 -3.06
N VAL A 13 -3.38 -7.78 -3.13
CA VAL A 13 -3.11 -6.53 -2.40
C VAL A 13 -3.12 -5.34 -3.35
N ALA A 14 -3.93 -4.35 -3.05
CA ALA A 14 -3.89 -3.04 -3.70
C ALA A 14 -3.14 -2.06 -2.80
N ALA A 15 -2.19 -1.30 -3.35
CA ALA A 15 -1.40 -0.36 -2.57
C ALA A 15 -0.95 0.84 -3.40
N LYS A 16 -0.72 1.96 -2.71
CA LYS A 16 -0.20 3.19 -3.31
C LYS A 16 0.88 3.82 -2.43
N THR A 17 1.94 4.26 -3.10
CA THR A 17 3.04 5.06 -2.53
C THR A 17 2.68 6.54 -2.49
N GLY A 18 3.21 7.26 -1.50
CA GLY A 18 3.16 8.72 -1.42
C GLY A 18 4.45 9.29 -0.85
N THR A 19 4.93 10.38 -1.44
CA THR A 19 6.11 11.12 -0.96
C THR A 19 5.81 12.61 -1.10
N THR A 20 6.03 13.37 -0.03
CA THR A 20 5.86 14.83 -0.08
C THR A 20 7.10 15.52 -0.65
N THR A 21 6.93 16.75 -1.12
CA THR A 21 8.03 17.58 -1.63
C THR A 21 9.13 17.71 -0.57
N ASN A 22 10.39 17.70 -1.02
CA ASN A 22 11.57 17.74 -0.16
C ASN A 22 11.73 16.54 0.78
N TYR A 23 11.08 15.40 0.49
CA TYR A 23 11.25 14.14 1.23
C TYR A 23 10.97 14.28 2.73
N ARG A 24 9.99 15.10 3.10
CA ARG A 24 9.59 15.28 4.51
C ARG A 24 8.79 14.09 5.02
N ASP A 25 8.00 13.49 4.14
CA ASP A 25 7.12 12.37 4.43
C ASP A 25 7.28 11.26 3.39
N GLY A 26 7.22 10.02 3.89
CA GLY A 26 7.02 8.81 3.10
C GLY A 26 5.78 8.08 3.59
N TRP A 27 4.93 7.65 2.66
CA TRP A 27 3.67 6.96 2.93
C TRP A 27 3.55 5.71 2.07
N ILE A 28 2.99 4.66 2.68
CA ILE A 28 2.31 3.58 1.96
C ILE A 28 0.91 3.46 2.55
N ILE A 29 -0.09 3.37 1.69
CA ILE A 29 -1.44 2.94 2.08
C ILE A 29 -1.82 1.78 1.17
N GLY A 30 -2.35 0.71 1.73
CA GLY A 30 -2.83 -0.42 0.96
C GLY A 30 -3.82 -1.28 1.72
N TYR A 31 -4.46 -2.18 0.99
CA TYR A 31 -5.54 -3.01 1.49
C TYR A 31 -5.71 -4.31 0.71
N THR A 32 -6.39 -5.23 1.37
CA THR A 32 -7.12 -6.37 0.80
C THR A 32 -8.61 -6.17 1.12
N PRO A 33 -9.54 -7.00 0.63
CA PRO A 33 -10.94 -6.91 1.06
C PRO A 33 -11.13 -6.99 2.59
N SER A 34 -10.25 -7.68 3.31
CA SER A 34 -10.42 -7.96 4.73
C SER A 34 -9.60 -7.07 5.68
N ILE A 35 -8.61 -6.32 5.19
CA ILE A 35 -7.80 -5.39 6.01
C ILE A 35 -7.26 -4.22 5.18
N ALA A 36 -7.30 -3.01 5.76
CA ALA A 36 -6.60 -1.83 5.29
C ALA A 36 -5.53 -1.39 6.30
N ALA A 37 -4.36 -0.99 5.81
CA ALA A 37 -3.25 -0.51 6.63
C ALA A 37 -2.48 0.62 5.94
N GLY A 38 -2.04 1.60 6.74
CA GLY A 38 -1.19 2.69 6.30
C GLY A 38 0.04 2.83 7.18
N VAL A 39 1.18 3.18 6.58
CA VAL A 39 2.42 3.51 7.28
C VAL A 39 2.89 4.88 6.83
N TRP A 40 3.24 5.71 7.81
CA TRP A 40 3.93 6.98 7.62
C TRP A 40 5.30 6.92 8.27
N VAL A 41 6.25 7.60 7.63
CA VAL A 41 7.56 7.93 8.19
C VAL A 41 7.87 9.38 7.88
N GLY A 42 8.36 10.09 8.89
CA GLY A 42 8.71 11.49 8.84
C GLY A 42 9.39 11.92 10.13
N ASN A 43 10.04 13.08 10.11
CA ASN A 43 10.59 13.69 11.31
C ASN A 43 9.51 14.53 12.01
N ASN A 44 9.35 14.37 13.33
CA ASN A 44 8.33 15.09 14.10
C ASN A 44 8.47 16.62 14.07
N ASN A 45 9.65 17.14 13.73
CA ASN A 45 9.94 18.57 13.57
C ASN A 45 9.81 19.06 12.12
N ASN A 46 9.23 18.24 11.23
CA ASN A 46 9.08 18.51 9.80
C ASN A 46 10.40 18.69 9.03
N SER A 47 11.58 18.34 9.58
CA SER A 47 12.83 18.39 8.82
C SER A 47 12.82 17.36 7.68
N PRO A 48 13.46 17.63 6.52
CA PRO A 48 13.63 16.64 5.47
C PRO A 48 14.26 15.34 6.00
N MET A 49 13.79 14.19 5.52
CA MET A 49 14.47 12.91 5.72
C MET A 49 15.60 12.72 4.69
N ILE A 50 16.32 11.60 4.79
CA ILE A 50 17.13 11.12 3.67
C ILE A 50 16.24 10.91 2.43
N LYS A 51 16.79 11.16 1.23
CA LYS A 51 16.05 11.14 -0.05
C LYS A 51 15.63 9.74 -0.52
N LEU A 52 14.93 9.01 0.35
CA LEU A 52 14.39 7.68 0.09
C LEU A 52 12.86 7.66 0.09
N GLY A 53 12.17 8.74 0.50
CA GLY A 53 10.72 8.90 0.35
C GLY A 53 9.92 7.68 0.80
N GLU A 54 9.12 7.11 -0.10
CA GLU A 54 8.33 5.89 0.09
C GLU A 54 9.18 4.64 0.36
N GLY A 55 10.46 4.64 -0.01
CA GLY A 55 11.41 3.56 0.23
C GLY A 55 11.70 3.32 1.71
N LEU A 56 11.33 4.25 2.59
CA LEU A 56 11.36 4.05 4.05
C LEU A 56 10.07 3.42 4.59
N ALA A 57 8.90 3.85 4.08
CA ALA A 57 7.60 3.32 4.49
C ALA A 57 7.34 1.90 3.96
N GLY A 58 7.80 1.61 2.73
CA GLY A 58 7.60 0.35 2.02
C GLY A 58 7.97 -0.90 2.82
N PRO A 59 9.22 -1.04 3.29
CA PRO A 59 9.65 -2.21 4.04
C PRO A 59 8.90 -2.41 5.36
N ILE A 60 8.58 -1.32 6.07
CA ILE A 60 7.83 -1.37 7.34
C ILE A 60 6.41 -1.90 7.07
N TRP A 61 5.74 -1.32 6.07
CA TRP A 61 4.39 -1.73 5.68
C TRP A 61 4.37 -3.19 5.19
N HIS A 62 5.35 -3.60 4.39
CA HIS A 62 5.47 -4.98 3.91
C HIS A 62 5.65 -5.98 5.07
N ALA A 63 6.53 -5.68 6.02
CA ALA A 63 6.76 -6.53 7.18
C ALA A 63 5.50 -6.69 8.05
N PHE A 64 4.76 -5.59 8.25
CA PHE A 64 3.47 -5.64 8.96
C PHE A 64 2.45 -6.50 8.21
N MET A 65 2.25 -6.25 6.92
CA MET A 65 1.26 -6.98 6.12
C MET A 65 1.59 -8.48 6.02
N ASN A 66 2.86 -8.87 5.89
CA ASN A 66 3.26 -10.28 5.92
C ASN A 66 2.84 -11.01 7.20
N GLN A 67 2.81 -10.31 8.33
CA GLN A 67 2.36 -10.89 9.61
C GLN A 67 0.86 -10.78 9.81
N ALA A 68 0.23 -9.75 9.24
CA ALA A 68 -1.19 -9.49 9.38
C ALA A 68 -2.03 -10.39 8.47
N LEU A 69 -1.66 -10.51 7.19
CA LEU A 69 -2.45 -11.18 6.15
C LEU A 69 -2.89 -12.61 6.52
N PRO A 70 -2.04 -13.48 7.10
CA PRO A 70 -2.46 -14.83 7.50
C PRO A 70 -3.54 -14.88 8.60
N LYS A 71 -3.84 -13.75 9.26
CA LYS A 71 -4.84 -13.64 10.33
C LYS A 71 -6.22 -13.24 9.81
N PHE A 72 -6.35 -12.92 8.52
CA PHE A 72 -7.60 -12.51 7.88
C PHE A 72 -7.97 -13.48 6.74
N PRO A 73 -9.25 -13.54 6.34
CA PRO A 73 -9.66 -14.28 5.16
C PRO A 73 -8.85 -13.85 3.91
N ASN A 74 -8.44 -14.84 3.10
CA ASN A 74 -7.80 -14.55 1.81
C ASN A 74 -8.87 -14.39 0.74
N GLU A 75 -9.43 -13.18 0.64
CA GLU A 75 -10.51 -12.83 -0.27
C GLU A 75 -9.99 -12.14 -1.54
N ASN A 76 -10.66 -12.36 -2.67
CA ASN A 76 -10.41 -11.62 -3.90
C ASN A 76 -11.26 -10.35 -3.98
N PHE A 77 -10.78 -9.34 -4.70
CA PHE A 77 -11.59 -8.17 -5.00
C PHE A 77 -12.76 -8.56 -5.91
N THR A 78 -13.98 -8.39 -5.41
CA THR A 78 -15.20 -8.60 -6.19
C THR A 78 -15.54 -7.32 -6.97
N PRO A 79 -15.65 -7.38 -8.31
CA PRO A 79 -16.15 -6.25 -9.08
C PRO A 79 -17.59 -5.90 -8.62
N PRO A 80 -17.97 -4.61 -8.64
CA PRO A 80 -19.34 -4.23 -8.35
C PRO A 80 -20.30 -4.80 -9.41
N GLU A 81 -21.54 -5.12 -9.02
CA GLU A 81 -22.53 -5.79 -9.89
C GLU A 81 -22.99 -4.96 -11.11
N ASN A 82 -22.64 -3.68 -11.22
CA ASN A 82 -23.14 -2.81 -12.29
C ASN A 82 -22.24 -2.73 -13.51
N LYS A 83 -22.71 -3.46 -14.53
CA LYS A 83 -22.40 -3.37 -15.97
C LYS A 83 -22.48 -1.92 -16.44
N ILE A 84 -21.36 -1.34 -16.86
CA ILE A 84 -21.40 -0.16 -17.74
C ILE A 84 -22.10 -0.62 -19.03
N PRO A 85 -23.09 0.12 -19.57
CA PRO A 85 -23.59 -0.15 -20.91
C PRO A 85 -22.42 -0.16 -21.89
N LYS A 86 -22.35 -1.16 -22.77
CA LYS A 86 -21.30 -1.33 -23.80
C LYS A 86 -21.09 -0.11 -24.73
N GLU A 87 -21.91 0.93 -24.59
CA GLU A 87 -21.92 2.14 -25.40
C GLU A 87 -20.95 3.23 -24.88
N LEU A 88 -20.25 3.00 -23.77
CA LEU A 88 -19.26 3.93 -23.20
C LEU A 88 -17.80 3.40 -23.21
N GLU A 89 -17.54 2.30 -23.93
CA GLU A 89 -16.17 1.85 -24.30
C GLU A 89 -15.78 2.39 -25.69
#